data_AF-A0A6A4WRM8-F1
#
_entry.id   AF-A0A6A4WRM8-F1
#
_cell.length_a   1.000
_cell.length_b   1.000
_cell.length_c   1.000
_cell.angle_alpha   90.00
_cell.angle_beta   90.00
_cell.angle_gamma   90.00
#
_symmetry.space_group_name_H-M   'P 1'
#
loop_
_entity.id
_entity.type
_entity.pdbx_description
1 polymer ?
#
loop_
_entity_poly.entity_id
_entity_poly.type
_entity_poly.pdbx_seq_one_letter_code
_entity_poly.pdbx_strand_id
1 'polypeptide(L)'
;MTEADQLVPRQLLEDMSGCDCPPACHQVVYTLHDTRSISAEDLICRTNVHLKLDLTTDLVEESLSFTPSTLVANLGGFIGLVTGYSLLTLIGMMEKLIRIIVDRLRANRTPASHDLAIAAMA
;
A
#
# COMPACT_ATOMS: atom_id res chain seq x y z
N MET A 1 -12.07 -37.65 23.35
CA MET A 1 -11.32 -36.48 22.87
C MET A 1 -12.22 -35.28 23.09
N THR A 2 -11.97 -34.55 24.18
CA THR A 2 -12.77 -33.39 24.62
C THR A 2 -12.00 -32.14 24.21
N GLU A 3 -12.45 -31.49 23.14
CA GLU A 3 -11.95 -30.17 22.74
C GLU A 3 -12.61 -29.16 23.70
N ALA A 4 -11.78 -28.61 24.58
CA ALA A 4 -12.23 -27.65 25.57
C ALA A 4 -12.49 -26.32 24.87
N ASP A 5 -13.73 -25.85 24.92
CA ASP A 5 -14.08 -24.47 24.63
C ASP A 5 -13.23 -23.55 25.52
N GLN A 6 -12.21 -22.96 24.93
CA GLN A 6 -11.34 -22.00 25.60
C GLN A 6 -12.09 -20.67 25.67
N LEU A 7 -12.96 -20.53 26.68
CA LEU A 7 -13.53 -19.24 27.02
C LEU A 7 -12.39 -18.29 27.39
N VAL A 8 -12.15 -17.30 26.52
CA VAL A 8 -11.19 -16.23 26.79
C VAL A 8 -11.63 -15.51 28.07
N PRO A 9 -10.80 -15.49 29.13
CA PRO A 9 -11.17 -14.84 30.38
C PRO A 9 -11.40 -13.35 30.15
N ARG A 10 -12.52 -12.81 30.67
CA ARG A 10 -12.93 -11.40 30.52
C ARG A 10 -11.89 -10.37 30.99
N GLN A 11 -10.92 -10.80 31.80
CA GLN A 11 -9.82 -9.98 32.29
C GLN A 11 -8.86 -9.53 31.17
N LEU A 12 -8.87 -10.18 30.00
CA LEU A 12 -8.15 -9.73 28.80
C LEU A 12 -8.94 -8.72 27.94
N LEU A 13 -10.22 -8.47 28.24
CA LEU A 13 -11.05 -7.50 27.52
C LEU A 13 -11.09 -6.11 28.17
N GLU A 14 -10.68 -5.98 29.43
CA GLU A 14 -10.89 -4.74 30.22
C GLU A 14 -9.65 -3.84 30.34
N ASP A 15 -8.47 -4.26 29.90
CA ASP A 15 -7.28 -3.40 29.86
C ASP A 15 -6.62 -3.40 28.48
N MET A 16 -7.16 -2.56 27.60
CA MET A 16 -6.60 -2.23 26.29
C MET A 16 -5.96 -0.83 26.30
N SER A 17 -5.54 -0.34 27.47
CA SER A 17 -4.89 0.96 27.58
C SER A 17 -3.45 0.89 27.03
N GLY A 18 -3.30 1.14 25.73
CA GLY A 18 -2.00 1.17 25.03
C GLY A 18 -1.82 0.18 23.88
N CYS A 19 -2.87 -0.57 23.51
CA CYS A 19 -2.84 -1.47 22.36
C CYS A 19 -3.55 -0.84 21.16
N ASP A 20 -2.79 -0.15 20.30
CA ASP A 20 -3.28 0.25 18.97
C ASP A 20 -3.18 -0.94 18.01
N CYS A 21 -4.23 -1.75 17.96
CA CYS A 21 -4.32 -2.82 16.98
C CYS A 21 -4.83 -2.26 15.64
N PRO A 22 -4.03 -2.28 14.56
CA PRO A 22 -4.53 -1.93 13.25
C PRO A 22 -5.60 -2.94 12.81
N PRO A 23 -6.58 -2.52 11.99
CA PRO A 23 -7.60 -3.42 11.48
C PRO A 23 -6.97 -4.52 10.60
N ALA A 24 -7.54 -5.72 10.66
CA ALA A 24 -7.11 -6.83 9.81
C ALA A 24 -7.57 -6.61 8.36
N CYS A 25 -6.70 -6.88 7.39
CA CYS A 25 -7.06 -6.75 5.96
C CYS A 25 -8.09 -7.79 5.49
N HIS A 26 -8.26 -8.88 6.22
CA HIS A 26 -9.25 -9.91 5.94
C HIS A 26 -10.04 -10.21 7.20
N GLN A 27 -11.32 -9.84 7.19
CA GLN A 27 -12.21 -10.05 8.32
C GLN A 27 -13.59 -10.48 7.82
N VAL A 28 -14.17 -11.47 8.48
CA VAL A 28 -15.56 -11.88 8.27
C VAL A 28 -16.39 -11.31 9.41
N VAL A 29 -17.37 -10.47 9.10
CA VAL A 29 -18.26 -9.83 10.08
C VAL A 29 -19.66 -10.42 9.94
N TYR A 30 -20.20 -10.93 11.05
CA TYR A 30 -21.56 -11.47 11.10
C TYR A 30 -22.49 -10.46 11.77
N THR A 31 -23.58 -10.09 11.10
CA THR A 31 -24.62 -9.23 11.68
C THR A 31 -25.61 -10.08 12.49
N LEU A 32 -25.61 -9.92 13.80
CA LEU A 32 -26.55 -10.60 14.69
C LEU A 32 -27.83 -9.78 14.85
N HIS A 33 -28.98 -10.39 14.58
CA HIS A 33 -30.29 -9.81 14.89
C HIS A 33 -30.87 -10.49 16.13
N ASP A 34 -30.99 -9.75 17.23
CA ASP A 34 -31.66 -10.22 18.45
C ASP A 34 -33.17 -9.94 18.35
N THR A 35 -33.99 -10.98 18.46
CA THR A 35 -35.45 -10.84 18.52
C THR A 35 -35.91 -11.36 19.88
N ARG A 36 -36.08 -10.45 20.85
CA ARG A 36 -36.55 -10.80 22.20
C ARG A 36 -38.06 -10.86 22.26
N SER A 37 -38.62 -12.03 22.53
CA SER A 37 -39.99 -12.16 23.02
C SER A 37 -39.95 -12.42 24.53
N ILE A 38 -40.22 -11.37 25.31
CA ILE A 38 -40.32 -11.48 26.77
C ILE A 38 -41.73 -12.01 27.08
N SER A 39 -41.85 -13.27 27.50
CA SER A 39 -43.07 -13.80 28.11
C SER A 39 -43.02 -13.50 29.62
N ALA A 40 -44.07 -12.87 30.14
CA ALA A 40 -44.07 -12.19 31.44
C ALA A 40 -44.11 -13.10 32.70
N GLU A 41 -43.85 -14.40 32.59
CA GLU A 41 -44.05 -15.34 33.72
C GLU A 41 -42.88 -16.27 34.05
N ASP A 42 -41.72 -16.19 33.38
CA ASP A 42 -40.60 -17.09 33.69
C ASP A 42 -39.43 -16.38 34.40
N LEU A 43 -39.10 -16.85 35.61
CA LEU A 43 -37.89 -16.50 36.38
C LEU A 43 -36.57 -16.98 35.71
N ILE A 44 -36.65 -17.49 34.48
CA ILE A 44 -35.56 -18.15 33.75
C ILE A 44 -35.39 -17.46 32.40
N CYS A 45 -34.27 -16.74 32.21
CA CYS A 45 -33.90 -16.20 30.91
C CYS A 45 -33.56 -17.32 29.92
N ARG A 46 -34.51 -17.71 29.05
CA ARG A 46 -34.21 -18.52 27.87
C ARG A 46 -33.84 -17.60 26.71
N THR A 47 -32.56 -17.64 26.32
CA THR A 47 -32.06 -16.97 25.12
C THR A 47 -31.99 -17.98 23.97
N ASN A 48 -32.90 -17.90 23.00
CA ASN A 48 -32.80 -18.69 21.77
C ASN A 48 -31.94 -17.92 20.76
N VAL A 49 -30.72 -18.40 20.52
CA VAL A 49 -29.83 -17.83 19.51
C VAL A 49 -30.16 -18.45 18.17
N HIS A 50 -30.88 -17.73 17.32
CA HIS A 50 -31.13 -18.14 15.94
C HIS A 50 -30.06 -17.53 15.03
N LEU A 51 -29.08 -18.34 14.63
CA LEU A 51 -28.13 -17.95 13.58
C LEU A 51 -28.84 -18.02 12.22
N LYS A 52 -29.26 -16.86 11.70
CA LYS A 52 -29.65 -16.72 10.30
C LYS A 52 -28.38 -16.39 9.51
N LEU A 53 -27.76 -17.41 8.92
CA LEU A 53 -26.71 -17.20 7.93
C LEU A 53 -27.37 -16.74 6.64
N ASP A 54 -27.37 -15.43 6.38
CA ASP A 54 -27.71 -14.92 5.06
C ASP A 54 -26.57 -15.31 4.11
N LEU A 55 -26.85 -16.19 3.15
CA LEU A 55 -25.87 -16.70 2.19
C LEU A 55 -25.51 -15.65 1.11
N THR A 56 -25.95 -14.41 1.28
CA THR A 56 -25.51 -13.24 0.54
C THR A 56 -24.29 -12.68 1.26
N THR A 57 -23.14 -13.26 1.01
CA THR A 57 -21.87 -12.71 1.48
C THR A 57 -21.59 -11.43 0.70
N ASP A 58 -21.82 -10.28 1.32
CA ASP A 58 -21.39 -8.99 0.77
C ASP A 58 -19.86 -8.91 0.90
N LEU A 59 -19.17 -9.22 -0.20
CA LEU A 59 -17.73 -9.13 -0.29
C LEU A 59 -17.34 -7.65 -0.43
N VAL A 60 -16.81 -7.06 0.64
CA VAL A 60 -16.29 -5.69 0.62
C VAL A 60 -14.78 -5.77 0.48
N GLU A 61 -14.30 -5.60 -0.75
CA GLU A 61 -12.86 -5.51 -1.05
C GLU A 61 -12.45 -4.05 -1.24
N GLU A 62 -11.42 -3.63 -0.51
CA GLU A 62 -10.73 -2.38 -0.79
C GLU A 62 -9.73 -2.61 -1.91
N SER A 63 -9.96 -2.00 -3.07
CA SER A 63 -9.02 -2.02 -4.20
C SER A 63 -8.21 -0.72 -4.23
N LEU A 64 -6.90 -0.82 -4.50
CA LEU A 64 -6.11 0.37 -4.80
C LEU A 64 -6.66 1.01 -6.08
N SER A 65 -7.21 2.22 -5.95
CA SER A 65 -7.69 3.01 -7.09
C SER A 65 -6.57 3.38 -8.06
N PHE A 66 -5.30 3.32 -7.61
CA PHE A 66 -4.15 3.69 -8.42
C PHE A 66 -2.95 2.77 -8.14
N THR A 67 -2.68 1.88 -9.09
CA THR A 67 -1.49 1.03 -9.05
C THR A 67 -0.30 1.72 -9.72
N PRO A 68 0.95 1.36 -9.37
CA PRO A 68 2.14 1.89 -10.04
C PRO A 68 2.15 1.58 -11.55
N SER A 69 1.50 0.50 -11.97
CA SER A 69 1.30 0.17 -13.39
C SER A 69 0.46 1.23 -14.11
N THR A 70 -0.63 1.68 -13.49
CA THR A 70 -1.49 2.75 -14.04
C THR A 70 -0.75 4.09 -14.14
N LEU A 71 0.13 4.40 -13.17
CA LEU A 71 0.99 5.59 -13.25
C LEU A 71 1.88 5.57 -14.48
N VAL A 72 2.62 4.48 -14.67
CA VAL A 72 3.57 4.35 -15.79
C VAL A 72 2.83 4.32 -17.13
N ALA A 73 1.67 3.67 -17.19
CA ALA A 73 0.84 3.66 -18.39
C ALA A 73 0.33 5.06 -18.76
N ASN A 74 -0.18 5.82 -17.79
CA ASN A 74 -0.68 7.16 -18.03
C ASN A 74 0.44 8.15 -18.41
N LEU A 75 1.57 8.11 -17.69
CA LEU A 75 2.71 8.96 -17.97
C LEU A 75 3.36 8.62 -19.33
N GLY A 76 3.60 7.34 -19.58
CA GLY A 76 4.16 6.85 -20.84
C GLY A 76 3.23 7.13 -22.03
N GLY A 77 1.92 6.97 -21.83
CA GLY A 77 0.90 7.31 -22.81
C GLY A 77 0.88 8.80 -23.13
N PHE A 78 0.96 9.68 -22.11
CA PHE A 78 1.00 11.12 -22.31
C PHE A 78 2.27 11.57 -23.05
N ILE A 79 3.45 11.10 -22.62
CA ILE A 79 4.72 11.41 -23.29
C ILE A 79 4.68 10.90 -24.75
N GLY A 80 4.26 9.65 -24.95
CA GLY A 80 4.17 9.05 -26.28
C GLY A 80 3.20 9.79 -27.21
N LEU A 81 2.05 10.25 -26.70
CA LEU A 81 1.05 10.95 -27.50
C LEU A 81 1.48 12.38 -27.84
N VAL A 82 2.07 13.10 -26.88
CA VAL A 82 2.44 14.51 -27.07
C VAL A 82 3.74 14.65 -27.87
N THR A 83 4.76 13.84 -27.57
CA THR A 83 6.09 13.99 -28.18
C THR A 83 6.40 12.93 -29.24
N GLY A 84 5.61 11.86 -29.35
CA GLY A 84 5.91 10.73 -30.22
C GLY A 84 7.07 9.86 -29.73
N TYR A 85 7.53 10.05 -28.49
CA TYR A 85 8.70 9.36 -27.94
C TYR A 85 8.32 8.09 -27.19
N SER A 86 9.09 7.03 -27.43
CA SER A 86 8.98 5.76 -26.70
C SER A 86 10.09 5.65 -25.64
N LEU A 87 9.98 4.66 -24.75
CA LEU A 87 11.00 4.39 -23.73
C LEU A 87 12.41 4.25 -24.32
N LEU A 88 12.53 3.62 -25.50
CA LEU A 88 13.82 3.44 -26.18
C LEU A 88 14.43 4.76 -26.64
N THR A 89 13.59 5.71 -27.10
CA THR A 89 14.08 7.04 -27.50
C THR A 89 14.58 7.85 -26.30
N LEU A 90 13.92 7.73 -25.15
CA LEU A 90 14.38 8.36 -23.90
C LEU A 90 15.71 7.78 -23.44
N ILE A 91 15.89 6.45 -23.51
CA ILE A 91 17.16 5.80 -23.16
C ILE A 91 18.30 6.30 -24.05
N GLY A 92 18.07 6.35 -25.37
CA GLY A 92 19.07 6.87 -26.32
C GLY A 92 19.41 8.35 -26.07
N MET A 93 18.42 9.19 -25.77
CA MET A 93 18.62 10.59 -25.39
C MET A 93 19.45 10.71 -24.11
N MET A 94 19.16 9.91 -23.08
CA MET A 94 19.89 9.93 -21.82
C MET A 94 21.35 9.52 -22.01
N GLU A 95 21.63 8.51 -22.83
CA GLU A 95 23.01 8.13 -23.14
C GLU A 95 23.79 9.27 -23.81
N LYS A 96 23.18 9.95 -24.80
CA LYS A 96 23.79 11.11 -25.46
C LYS A 96 24.01 12.26 -24.47
N LEU A 97 23.02 12.53 -23.61
CA LEU A 97 23.11 13.57 -22.60
C LEU A 97 24.26 13.30 -21.61
N ILE A 98 24.39 12.06 -21.13
CA ILE A 98 25.47 11.63 -20.24
C ILE A 98 26.82 11.83 -20.92
N ARG A 99 26.99 11.39 -22.18
CA ARG A 99 28.24 11.60 -22.92
C ARG A 99 28.59 13.08 -23.05
N ILE A 100 27.62 13.93 -23.40
CA ILE A 100 27.81 15.38 -23.50
C ILE A 100 28.24 15.98 -22.16
N ILE A 101 27.58 15.60 -21.06
CA ILE A 101 27.92 16.09 -19.72
C ILE A 101 29.35 15.67 -19.35
N VAL A 102 29.73 14.42 -19.59
CA VAL A 102 31.08 13.91 -19.32
C VAL A 102 32.13 14.67 -20.15
N ASP A 103 31.88 14.89 -21.43
CA ASP A 103 32.80 15.61 -22.31
C ASP A 103 32.94 17.08 -21.90
N ARG A 104 31.83 17.73 -21.50
CA ARG A 104 31.85 19.10 -20.96
C ARG A 104 32.62 19.19 -19.65
N LEU A 105 32.45 18.23 -18.74
CA LEU A 105 33.20 18.17 -17.49
C LEU A 105 34.70 17.95 -17.73
N ARG A 106 35.06 17.11 -18.71
CA ARG A 106 36.46 16.91 -19.13
C ARG A 106 37.05 18.18 -19.74
N ALA A 107 36.33 18.84 -20.64
CA ALA A 107 36.75 20.10 -21.26
C ALA A 107 36.87 21.24 -20.24
N ASN A 108 36.07 21.24 -19.17
CA ASN A 108 36.17 22.25 -18.11
C ASN A 108 37.35 22.02 -17.14
N ARG A 109 37.94 20.81 -17.12
CA ARG A 109 39.18 20.54 -16.37
C ARG A 109 40.46 20.97 -17.09
N THR A 110 40.47 21.00 -18.42
CA THR A 110 41.67 21.34 -19.20
C THR A 110 42.09 22.83 -19.21
N PRO A 111 41.22 23.86 -19.05
CA PRO A 111 41.69 25.25 -19.03
C PRO A 111 42.53 25.59 -17.79
N ALA A 112 42.40 24.87 -16.68
CA ALA A 112 43.21 25.10 -15.48
C ALA A 112 44.57 24.37 -15.50
N SER A 113 44.78 23.42 -16.42
CA SER A 113 46.02 22.64 -16.49
C SER A 113 47.10 23.32 -17.33
N HIS A 114 46.74 24.20 -18.27
CA HIS A 114 47.72 24.89 -19.11
C HIS A 114 48.45 26.01 -18.37
N ASP A 115 47.79 26.70 -17.43
CA ASP A 115 48.44 27.74 -16.62
C ASP A 115 49.33 27.17 -15.51
N LEU A 116 49.00 25.99 -14.95
CA LEU A 116 49.86 25.33 -13.96
C LEU A 116 51.11 24.70 -14.60
N ALA A 117 51.02 24.25 -15.86
CA ALA A 117 52.17 23.70 -16.59
C ALA A 117 53.19 24.77 -16.97
N ILE A 118 52.75 26.00 -17.27
CA ILE A 118 53.66 27.13 -17.54
C ILE A 118 54.25 27.67 -16.23
N ALA A 119 53.46 27.74 -15.14
CA ALA A 119 53.95 28.19 -13.83
C ALA A 119 54.88 27.20 -13.12
N ALA A 120 54.88 25.91 -13.49
CA ALA A 120 55.82 24.91 -12.97
C ALA A 120 57.12 24.79 -13.80
N MET A 121 57.24 25.53 -14.90
CA MET A 121 58.41 25.54 -15.79
C MET A 121 59.11 26.92 -15.87
N ALA A 122 58.63 27.93 -15.14
CA ALA A 122 59.29 29.23 -14.95
C ALA A 122 59.86 29.32 -13.53
#